data_AF-A0ABD5Y141-F1
#
_entry.id   AF-A0ABD5Y141-F1
#
_cell.length_a   1.000
_cell.length_b   1.000
_cell.length_c   1.000
_cell.angle_alpha   90.00
_cell.angle_beta   90.00
_cell.angle_gamma   90.00
#
_symmetry.space_group_name_H-M   'P 1'
#
loop_
_entity.id
_entity.type
_entity.pdbx_description
1 polymer ?
#
loop_
_entity_poly.entity_id
_entity_poly.type
_entity_poly.pdbx_seq_one_letter_code
_entity_poly.pdbx_strand_id
1 'polypeptide(L)'
;MSDSDWSDRIVGERMQVDQEFAEKVAASNFSRQQWGLIMTAVEFEIEGPEDPETARLVADTSKVESIVPELENVDRATGMAAGGGRPSDDSGGGLLDGVKDALGLGGGGGVDREQLAAAEEMAQMYAGDLQEKLESRGKWDEVCVLARE
;
A
#
# COMPACT_ATOMS: atom_id res chain seq x y z
N MET A 1 -8.33 -18.66 13.59
CA MET A 1 -7.43 -17.63 13.05
C MET A 1 -6.07 -18.31 13.06
N SER A 2 -5.76 -19.04 12.00
CA SER A 2 -4.42 -19.60 11.84
C SER A 2 -3.63 -18.51 11.13
N ASP A 3 -3.09 -17.58 11.92
CA ASP A 3 -1.90 -16.85 11.49
C ASP A 3 -0.87 -17.97 11.27
N SER A 4 -0.59 -18.25 10.01
CA SER A 4 0.18 -19.43 9.60
C SER A 4 1.56 -19.40 10.26
N ASP A 5 2.05 -20.52 10.80
CA ASP A 5 3.31 -20.58 11.59
C ASP A 5 4.54 -19.95 10.89
N TRP A 6 4.50 -19.80 9.56
CA TRP A 6 5.54 -19.12 8.79
C TRP A 6 5.48 -17.58 8.84
N SER A 7 4.32 -16.95 9.02
CA SER A 7 4.18 -15.48 9.07
C SER A 7 4.96 -14.89 10.26
N ASP A 8 4.86 -15.55 11.42
CA ASP A 8 5.63 -15.22 12.62
C ASP A 8 7.15 -15.36 12.38
N ARG A 9 7.55 -16.29 11.51
CA ARG A 9 8.96 -16.59 11.23
C ARG A 9 9.65 -15.51 10.40
N ILE A 10 8.87 -14.73 9.64
CA ILE A 10 9.35 -13.72 8.71
C ILE A 10 9.23 -12.29 9.24
N VAL A 11 8.69 -12.07 10.44
CA VAL A 11 8.49 -10.72 11.02
C VAL A 11 9.77 -9.88 11.01
N GLY A 12 10.92 -10.50 11.34
CA GLY A 12 12.20 -9.79 11.38
C GLY A 12 12.70 -9.34 9.99
N GLU A 13 12.46 -10.14 8.96
CA GLU A 13 12.77 -9.81 7.56
C GLU A 13 11.78 -8.77 7.04
N ARG A 14 10.50 -8.93 7.33
CA ARG A 14 9.44 -7.96 7.00
C ARG A 14 9.77 -6.57 7.54
N MET A 15 10.21 -6.47 8.80
CA MET A 15 10.60 -5.19 9.40
C MET A 15 11.80 -4.51 8.70
N GLN A 16 12.70 -5.29 8.09
CA GLN A 16 13.82 -4.75 7.30
C GLN A 16 13.33 -4.28 5.93
N VAL A 17 12.51 -5.10 5.27
CA VAL A 17 11.91 -4.74 3.98
C VAL A 17 11.00 -3.52 4.12
N ASP A 18 10.23 -3.38 5.20
CA ASP A 18 9.43 -2.19 5.51
C ASP A 18 10.27 -0.90 5.52
N GLN A 19 11.51 -0.97 6.04
CA GLN A 19 12.42 0.17 6.08
C GLN A 19 13.01 0.47 4.70
N GLU A 20 13.44 -0.56 3.97
CA GLU A 20 14.03 -0.44 2.63
C GLU A 20 12.99 0.03 1.60
N PHE A 21 11.77 -0.50 1.68
CA PHE A 21 10.66 -0.20 0.78
C PHE A 21 10.09 1.21 0.99
N ALA A 22 10.35 1.82 2.15
CA ALA A 22 9.90 3.18 2.44
C ALA A 22 10.42 4.23 1.44
N GLU A 23 11.59 3.99 0.82
CA GLU A 23 12.13 4.84 -0.24
C GLU A 23 11.33 4.68 -1.55
N LYS A 24 10.98 3.45 -1.91
CA LYS A 24 10.12 3.14 -3.08
C LYS A 24 8.74 3.77 -2.92
N VAL A 25 8.15 3.69 -1.72
CA VAL A 25 6.88 4.37 -1.40
C VAL A 25 7.02 5.88 -1.54
N ALA A 26 8.11 6.48 -1.04
CA ALA A 26 8.32 7.93 -1.15
C ALA A 26 8.52 8.40 -2.62
N ALA A 27 8.98 7.52 -3.50
CA ALA A 27 9.08 7.77 -4.94
C ALA A 27 7.79 7.43 -5.71
N SER A 28 6.81 6.82 -5.06
CA SER A 28 5.53 6.42 -5.64
C SER A 28 4.47 7.52 -5.52
N ASN A 29 3.26 7.24 -6.04
CA ASN A 29 2.09 8.11 -5.87
C ASN A 29 1.42 7.97 -4.49
N PHE A 30 1.94 7.12 -3.58
CA PHE A 30 1.38 6.91 -2.26
C PHE A 30 2.17 7.63 -1.18
N SER A 31 1.46 8.29 -0.27
CA SER A 31 2.03 8.70 1.01
C SER A 31 2.32 7.50 1.90
N ARG A 32 3.20 7.68 2.89
CA ARG A 32 3.50 6.65 3.91
C ARG A 32 2.25 6.19 4.67
N GLN A 33 1.29 7.08 4.88
CA GLN A 33 0.03 6.77 5.57
C GLN A 33 -0.89 5.92 4.70
N GLN A 34 -1.02 6.27 3.41
CA GLN A 34 -1.77 5.47 2.44
C GLN A 34 -1.15 4.08 2.28
N TRP A 35 0.17 4.00 2.17
CA TRP A 35 0.87 2.72 2.11
C TRP A 35 0.63 1.87 3.35
N GLY A 36 0.69 2.49 4.54
CA GLY A 36 0.36 1.80 5.79
C GLY A 36 -1.06 1.20 5.76
N LEU A 37 -2.05 1.94 5.26
CA LEU A 37 -3.42 1.45 5.11
C LEU A 37 -3.52 0.31 4.08
N ILE A 38 -2.87 0.43 2.92
CA ILE A 38 -2.79 -0.64 1.91
C ILE A 38 -2.25 -1.92 2.55
N MET A 39 -1.14 -1.83 3.28
CA MET A 39 -0.50 -2.98 3.93
C MET A 39 -1.33 -3.61 5.06
N THR A 40 -2.42 -2.97 5.52
CA THR A 40 -3.39 -3.62 6.43
C THR A 40 -4.43 -4.47 5.69
N ALA A 41 -4.64 -4.21 4.40
CA ALA A 41 -5.57 -4.94 3.55
C ALA A 41 -4.85 -6.02 2.71
N VAL A 42 -3.52 -5.95 2.62
CA VAL A 42 -2.71 -6.96 1.94
C VAL A 42 -2.45 -8.15 2.86
N GLU A 43 -2.74 -9.34 2.37
CA GLU A 43 -2.34 -10.61 2.98
C GLU A 43 -1.23 -11.24 2.14
N PHE A 44 -0.34 -12.02 2.77
CA PHE A 44 0.74 -12.71 2.06
C PHE A 44 0.48 -14.20 2.02
N GLU A 45 0.72 -14.80 0.86
CA GLU A 45 0.57 -16.23 0.64
C GLU A 45 1.80 -16.79 -0.10
N ILE A 46 2.04 -18.08 0.05
CA ILE A 46 3.09 -18.78 -0.71
C ILE A 46 2.40 -19.69 -1.73
N GLU A 47 2.56 -19.36 -3.01
CA GLU A 47 2.14 -20.22 -4.11
C GLU A 47 3.16 -21.34 -4.31
N GLY A 48 2.67 -22.58 -4.49
CA GLY A 48 3.51 -23.74 -4.76
C GLY A 48 4.54 -24.07 -3.67
N PRO A 49 4.17 -24.04 -2.37
CA PRO A 49 5.14 -24.21 -1.29
C PRO A 49 5.86 -25.56 -1.32
N GLU A 50 5.34 -26.57 -2.04
CA GLU A 50 5.92 -27.91 -2.24
C GLU A 50 7.31 -27.93 -2.88
N ASP A 51 7.68 -26.89 -3.63
CA ASP A 51 8.96 -26.77 -4.30
C ASP A 51 9.56 -25.37 -4.09
N PRO A 52 10.50 -25.19 -3.14
CA PRO A 52 11.06 -23.87 -2.83
C PRO A 52 11.71 -23.16 -4.02
N GLU A 53 12.19 -23.92 -5.02
CA GLU A 53 12.82 -23.38 -6.22
C GLU A 53 11.82 -22.72 -7.18
N THR A 54 10.54 -23.12 -7.14
CA THR A 54 9.47 -22.57 -7.98
C THR A 54 8.38 -21.85 -7.19
N ALA A 55 8.43 -21.95 -5.86
CA ALA A 55 7.52 -21.27 -4.95
C ALA A 55 7.64 -19.74 -5.07
N ARG A 56 6.54 -19.04 -4.82
CA ARG A 56 6.51 -17.57 -4.84
C ARG A 56 5.74 -17.00 -3.67
N LEU A 57 6.32 -15.99 -3.02
CA LEU A 57 5.59 -15.13 -2.10
C LEU A 57 4.75 -14.15 -2.91
N VAL A 58 3.44 -14.20 -2.74
CA VAL A 58 2.48 -13.32 -3.43
C VAL A 58 1.72 -12.48 -2.42
N ALA A 59 1.35 -11.27 -2.86
CA ALA A 59 0.43 -10.42 -2.10
C ALA A 59 -1.01 -10.68 -2.57
N ASP A 60 -1.89 -11.13 -1.67
CA ASP A 60 -3.32 -11.07 -1.90
C ASP A 60 -3.82 -9.65 -1.64
N THR A 61 -4.26 -9.00 -2.72
CA THR A 61 -4.74 -7.62 -2.75
C THR A 61 -6.26 -7.54 -2.91
N SER A 62 -6.98 -8.66 -2.83
CA SER A 62 -8.42 -8.74 -3.03
C SER A 62 -9.23 -7.82 -2.10
N LYS A 63 -8.67 -7.44 -0.95
CA LYS A 63 -9.29 -6.54 0.04
C LYS A 63 -8.92 -5.07 -0.17
N VAL A 64 -7.95 -4.76 -1.04
CA VAL A 64 -7.48 -3.38 -1.26
C VAL A 64 -8.58 -2.50 -1.85
N GLU A 65 -9.44 -3.03 -2.73
CA GLU A 65 -10.58 -2.28 -3.28
C GLU A 65 -11.48 -1.71 -2.18
N SER A 66 -11.65 -2.44 -1.07
CA SER A 66 -12.53 -2.03 0.03
C SER A 66 -12.03 -0.84 0.84
N ILE A 67 -10.73 -0.51 0.77
CA ILE A 67 -10.11 0.60 1.51
C ILE A 67 -9.82 1.82 0.62
N VAL A 68 -10.11 1.75 -0.68
CA VAL A 68 -9.89 2.87 -1.61
C VAL A 68 -10.58 4.15 -1.15
N PRO A 69 -11.84 4.14 -0.69
CA PRO A 69 -12.50 5.34 -0.18
C PRO A 69 -11.74 5.97 1.01
N GLU A 70 -11.15 5.15 1.88
CA GLU A 70 -10.33 5.57 3.00
C GLU A 70 -8.99 6.16 2.55
N LEU A 71 -8.37 5.63 1.49
CA LEU A 71 -7.15 6.20 0.90
C LEU A 71 -7.38 7.64 0.38
N GLU A 72 -8.53 7.90 -0.23
CA GLU A 72 -8.92 9.24 -0.67
C GLU A 72 -9.19 10.19 0.51
N ASN A 73 -9.76 9.67 1.60
CA ASN A 73 -9.99 10.45 2.81
C ASN A 73 -8.66 10.93 3.43
N VAL A 74 -7.65 10.06 3.46
CA VAL A 74 -6.29 10.39 3.95
C VAL A 74 -5.63 11.45 3.06
N ASP A 75 -5.76 11.34 1.74
CA ASP A 75 -5.22 12.32 0.80
C ASP A 75 -5.84 13.71 0.99
N ARG A 76 -7.17 13.77 1.05
CA ARG A 76 -7.91 15.02 1.30
C ARG A 76 -7.53 15.67 2.62
N ALA A 77 -7.40 14.90 3.70
CA ALA A 77 -7.00 15.42 4.99
C ALA A 77 -5.57 16.03 4.94
N THR A 78 -4.66 15.38 4.22
CA THR A 78 -3.28 15.86 4.03
C THR A 78 -3.26 17.16 3.21
N GLY A 79 -4.05 17.24 2.14
CA GLY A 79 -4.18 18.44 1.30
C GLY A 79 -4.74 19.65 2.06
N MET A 80 -5.73 19.43 2.93
CA MET A 80 -6.27 20.50 3.80
C MET A 80 -5.29 20.96 4.87
N ALA A 81 -4.48 20.05 5.43
CA ALA A 81 -3.43 20.39 6.39
C ALA A 81 -2.27 21.17 5.74
N ALA A 82 -1.92 20.86 4.49
CA ALA A 82 -0.91 21.58 3.72
C ALA A 82 -1.40 22.96 3.22
N GLY A 83 -2.72 23.17 3.10
CA GLY A 83 -3.34 24.44 2.69
C GLY A 83 -3.76 25.37 3.83
N GLY A 84 -3.55 24.99 5.10
CA GLY A 84 -4.09 25.67 6.27
C GLY A 84 -3.21 26.78 6.86
N GLY A 85 -3.06 27.90 6.13
CA GLY A 85 -2.40 29.12 6.62
C GLY A 85 -3.30 30.36 6.60
N ARG A 86 -3.85 30.71 7.78
CA ARG A 86 -4.55 31.96 8.22
C ARG A 86 -6.08 32.05 8.04
N PRO A 87 -6.83 32.27 9.15
CA PRO A 87 -8.00 33.14 9.15
C PRO A 87 -7.50 34.58 9.35
N SER A 88 -7.65 35.43 8.32
CA SER A 88 -7.56 36.88 8.49
C SER A 88 -8.91 37.47 8.10
N ASP A 89 -9.67 37.75 9.15
CA ASP A 89 -10.79 38.66 9.17
C ASP A 89 -10.26 40.06 8.84
N ASP A 90 -10.47 40.55 7.61
CA ASP A 90 -10.69 41.98 7.34
C ASP A 90 -11.34 42.18 5.95
N SER A 91 -12.64 42.47 5.98
CA SER A 91 -13.37 43.40 5.12
C SER A 91 -12.98 43.61 3.65
N GLY A 92 -13.85 43.09 2.76
CA GLY A 92 -14.37 43.87 1.63
C GLY A 92 -13.74 43.65 0.25
N GLY A 93 -14.59 43.28 -0.72
CA GLY A 93 -14.30 43.42 -2.15
C GLY A 93 -14.30 42.10 -2.90
N GLY A 94 -15.29 41.92 -3.76
CA GLY A 94 -15.62 40.64 -4.38
C GLY A 94 -14.52 40.01 -5.24
N LEU A 95 -14.48 38.67 -5.18
CA LEU A 95 -13.97 37.75 -6.20
C LEU A 95 -14.50 36.35 -5.86
N LEU A 96 -15.82 36.21 -5.94
CA LEU A 96 -16.51 34.93 -6.00
C LEU A 96 -17.09 34.81 -7.40
N ASP A 97 -16.21 34.65 -8.38
CA ASP A 97 -16.57 34.27 -9.74
C ASP A 97 -15.40 33.50 -10.35
N GLY A 98 -15.62 32.22 -10.69
CA GLY A 98 -14.82 31.55 -11.72
C GLY A 98 -13.72 30.54 -11.35
N VAL A 99 -13.79 29.78 -10.24
CA VAL A 99 -13.12 28.45 -10.15
C VAL A 99 -14.03 27.45 -9.43
N LYS A 100 -15.24 27.26 -9.95
CA LYS A 100 -16.10 26.12 -9.62
C LYS A 100 -16.22 25.10 -10.75
N ASP A 101 -15.62 25.37 -11.92
CA ASP A 101 -15.78 24.54 -13.13
C ASP A 101 -14.58 23.64 -13.47
N ALA A 102 -13.58 23.50 -12.60
CA ALA A 102 -12.49 22.52 -12.77
C ALA A 102 -12.63 21.26 -11.90
N LEU A 103 -13.66 21.19 -11.06
CA LEU A 103 -14.01 19.96 -10.33
C LEU A 103 -15.22 19.28 -11.00
N GLY A 104 -15.15 19.22 -12.33
CA GLY A 104 -15.96 18.34 -13.13
C GLY A 104 -15.15 17.08 -13.46
N LEU A 105 -15.25 16.04 -12.64
CA LEU A 105 -15.25 14.66 -13.11
C LEU A 105 -16.13 13.83 -12.18
N GLY A 106 -17.43 13.90 -12.45
CA GLY A 106 -18.27 12.72 -12.30
C GLY A 106 -17.66 11.63 -13.19
N GLY A 107 -17.07 10.63 -12.55
CA GLY A 107 -16.39 9.51 -13.17
C GLY A 107 -15.62 8.67 -12.13
N GLY A 108 -16.23 8.44 -10.97
CA GLY A 108 -15.68 7.68 -9.83
C GLY A 108 -15.51 6.19 -10.14
N GLY A 109 -14.53 5.89 -10.99
CA GLY A 109 -14.14 4.52 -11.33
C GLY A 109 -12.90 4.42 -12.23
N GLY A 110 -12.34 5.54 -12.70
CA GLY A 110 -11.07 5.57 -13.43
C GLY A 110 -9.86 5.72 -12.50
N VAL A 111 -9.91 6.72 -11.61
CA VAL A 111 -8.85 6.98 -10.62
C VAL A 111 -8.73 5.81 -9.64
N ASP A 112 -9.87 5.26 -9.19
CA ASP A 112 -9.91 4.09 -8.30
C ASP A 112 -9.20 2.88 -8.91
N ARG A 113 -9.34 2.65 -10.22
CA ARG A 113 -8.71 1.52 -10.91
C ARG A 113 -7.22 1.70 -11.11
N GLU A 114 -6.78 2.92 -11.45
CA GLU A 114 -5.35 3.20 -11.60
C GLU A 114 -4.64 3.17 -10.24
N GLN A 115 -5.29 3.70 -9.20
CA GLN A 115 -4.80 3.62 -7.83
C GLN A 115 -4.79 2.18 -7.31
N LEU A 116 -5.84 1.39 -7.59
CA LEU A 116 -5.88 -0.03 -7.25
C LEU A 116 -4.75 -0.78 -7.95
N ALA A 117 -4.59 -0.64 -9.26
CA ALA A 117 -3.52 -1.29 -10.01
C ALA A 117 -2.12 -0.91 -9.48
N ALA A 118 -1.91 0.37 -9.13
CA ALA A 118 -0.64 0.80 -8.53
C ALA A 118 -0.41 0.20 -7.14
N ALA A 119 -1.47 0.09 -6.32
CA ALA A 119 -1.38 -0.56 -5.01
C ALA A 119 -1.06 -2.05 -5.15
N GLU A 120 -1.71 -2.73 -6.10
CA GLU A 120 -1.45 -4.14 -6.42
C GLU A 120 -0.01 -4.35 -6.88
N GLU A 121 0.47 -3.55 -7.84
CA GLU A 121 1.84 -3.63 -8.34
C GLU A 121 2.87 -3.41 -7.22
N MET A 122 2.68 -2.39 -6.37
CA MET A 122 3.58 -2.15 -5.25
C MET A 122 3.53 -3.27 -4.21
N ALA A 123 2.36 -3.85 -3.93
CA ALA A 123 2.24 -4.98 -3.01
C ALA A 123 2.96 -6.23 -3.55
N GLN A 124 2.86 -6.51 -4.86
CA GLN A 124 3.63 -7.59 -5.49
C GLN A 124 5.14 -7.30 -5.45
N MET A 125 5.55 -6.05 -5.68
CA MET A 125 6.97 -5.67 -5.56
C MET A 125 7.48 -5.87 -4.14
N TYR A 126 6.69 -5.50 -3.13
CA TYR A 126 7.02 -5.74 -1.73
C TYR A 126 7.17 -7.24 -1.44
N ALA A 127 6.24 -8.07 -1.94
CA ALA A 127 6.32 -9.53 -1.80
C ALA A 127 7.60 -10.09 -2.43
N GLY A 128 7.98 -9.61 -3.63
CA GLY A 128 9.22 -9.98 -4.30
C GLY A 128 10.47 -9.59 -3.50
N ASP A 129 10.55 -8.36 -3.00
CA ASP A 129 11.66 -7.90 -2.16
C ASP A 129 11.77 -8.75 -0.87
N LEU A 130 10.62 -9.12 -0.28
CA LEU A 130 10.58 -9.94 0.92
C LEU A 130 11.03 -11.38 0.64
N GLN A 131 10.63 -11.97 -0.49
CA GLN A 131 11.16 -13.27 -0.91
C GLN A 131 12.67 -13.21 -1.12
N GLU A 132 13.19 -12.23 -1.86
CA GLU A 132 14.65 -12.07 -2.08
C GLU A 132 15.40 -11.92 -0.75
N LYS A 133 14.80 -11.20 0.21
CA LYS A 133 15.34 -11.08 1.57
C LYS A 133 15.38 -12.42 2.28
N LEU A 134 14.34 -13.23 2.18
CA LEU A 134 14.28 -14.55 2.79
C LEU A 134 15.29 -15.52 2.17
N GLU A 135 15.43 -15.50 0.84
CA GLU A 135 16.41 -16.30 0.09
C GLU A 135 17.84 -15.91 0.47
N SER A 136 18.17 -14.62 0.46
CA SER A 136 19.50 -14.12 0.84
C SER A 136 19.88 -14.42 2.29
N ARG A 137 18.89 -14.63 3.16
CA ARG A 137 19.07 -15.05 4.55
C ARG A 137 19.07 -16.57 4.74
N GLY A 138 18.82 -17.34 3.68
CA GLY A 138 18.72 -18.81 3.73
C GLY A 138 17.48 -19.30 4.49
N LYS A 139 16.42 -18.49 4.55
CA LYS A 139 15.17 -18.78 5.28
C LYS A 139 14.02 -19.23 4.38
N TRP A 140 14.13 -19.04 3.07
CA TRP A 140 13.05 -19.31 2.13
C TRP A 140 12.56 -20.77 2.17
N ASP A 141 13.48 -21.73 2.19
CA ASP A 141 13.15 -23.16 2.27
C ASP A 141 12.37 -23.51 3.55
N GLU A 142 12.79 -22.97 4.71
CA GLU A 142 12.11 -23.16 6.00
C GLU A 142 10.68 -22.61 5.95
N VAL A 143 10.53 -21.41 5.39
CA VAL A 143 9.24 -20.74 5.23
C VAL A 143 8.32 -21.51 4.28
N CYS A 144 8.83 -22.03 3.17
CA CYS A 144 8.08 -22.89 2.25
C CYS A 144 7.63 -24.20 2.92
N VAL A 145 8.46 -24.79 3.79
CA VAL A 145 8.07 -26.00 4.54
C VAL A 145 6.92 -25.69 5.50
N LEU A 146 7.04 -24.62 6.29
CA LEU A 146 6.01 -24.21 7.25
C LEU A 146 4.68 -23.82 6.57
N ALA A 147 4.73 -23.27 5.34
CA ALA A 147 3.53 -22.93 4.58
C ALA A 147 2.74 -24.14 4.04
N ARG A 148 3.30 -25.36 4.12
CA ARG A 148 2.60 -26.60 3.72
C ARG A 148 1.74 -27.19 4.82
N GLU A 149 1.98 -26.80 6.07
CA GLU A 149 1.37 -27.36 7.28
C GLU A 149 0.03 -26.71 7.63
#